data_AF-A0A1A8AT12-F1
#
_entry.id   AF-A0A1A8AT12-F1
#
_cell.length_a   1.000
_cell.length_b   1.000
_cell.length_c   1.000
_cell.angle_alpha   90.00
_cell.angle_beta   90.00
_cell.angle_gamma   90.00
#
_symmetry.space_group_name_H-M   'P 1'
#
loop_
_entity.id
_entity.type
_entity.pdbx_description
1 polymer ?
#
loop_
_entity_poly.entity_id
_entity_poly.type
_entity_poly.pdbx_seq_one_letter_code
_entity_poly.pdbx_strand_id
1 'polypeptide(L)'
;HLTSAVISATVRDAAKGLTAPVAVQYTLSSSHVAAYPKRVVPVCAFWNFSLMHTHTSSWSRDGCAVTLASSGVTSCLCNHTTNFAVLMNYLESKWSPE
;
A
#
# COMPACT_ATOMS: atom_id res chain seq x y z
N HIS A 1 -3.80 -2.24 -9.83
CA HIS A 1 -3.34 -3.65 -9.77
C HIS A 1 -2.35 -3.82 -8.63
N LEU A 2 -2.34 -5.00 -7.98
CA LEU A 2 -1.31 -5.37 -7.00
C LEU A 2 -0.01 -5.66 -7.74
N THR A 3 1.07 -4.99 -7.36
CA THR A 3 2.37 -5.12 -8.06
C THR A 3 3.52 -5.50 -7.15
N SER A 4 3.24 -5.69 -5.86
CA SER A 4 4.19 -6.16 -4.86
C SER A 4 3.70 -7.43 -4.18
N ALA A 5 4.61 -8.11 -3.48
CA ALA A 5 4.21 -9.06 -2.46
C ALA A 5 3.36 -8.35 -1.39
N VAL A 6 2.51 -9.13 -0.71
CA VAL A 6 1.81 -8.69 0.50
C VAL A 6 2.73 -8.94 1.68
N ILE A 7 2.96 -7.91 2.49
CA ILE A 7 3.72 -8.02 3.74
C ILE A 7 2.76 -7.87 4.91
N SER A 8 3.04 -8.55 6.02
CA SER A 8 2.22 -8.44 7.23
C SER A 8 3.10 -8.07 8.40
N ALA A 9 2.61 -7.18 9.25
CA ALA A 9 3.30 -6.81 10.48
C ALA A 9 2.27 -6.60 11.59
N THR A 10 2.51 -7.22 12.74
CA THR A 10 1.68 -7.10 13.94
C THR A 10 2.54 -7.04 15.18
N VAL A 11 2.25 -6.09 16.07
CA VAL A 11 2.89 -5.98 17.39
C VAL A 11 1.84 -6.30 18.44
N ARG A 12 2.17 -7.23 19.35
CA ARG A 12 1.29 -7.64 20.45
C ARG A 12 1.85 -7.18 21.78
N ASP A 13 0.99 -6.58 22.59
CA ASP A 13 1.24 -6.37 24.01
C ASP A 13 1.00 -7.70 24.74
N ALA A 14 2.08 -8.34 25.20
CA ALA A 14 2.02 -9.64 25.85
C ALA A 14 1.26 -9.61 27.18
N ALA A 15 1.26 -8.47 27.89
CA ALA A 15 0.59 -8.32 29.17
C ALA A 15 -0.92 -8.12 28.99
N LYS A 16 -1.34 -7.40 27.94
CA LYS A 16 -2.76 -7.14 27.65
C LYS A 16 -3.40 -8.15 26.70
N GLY A 17 -2.60 -8.96 26.00
CA GLY A 17 -3.07 -9.88 24.97
C GLY A 17 -3.65 -9.19 23.72
N LEU A 18 -3.41 -7.88 23.56
CA LEU A 18 -3.99 -7.04 22.49
C LEU A 18 -2.92 -6.61 21.48
N THR A 19 -3.36 -6.29 20.26
CA THR A 19 -2.51 -5.67 19.24
C THR A 19 -2.22 -4.22 19.62
N ALA A 20 -0.95 -3.84 19.65
CA ALA A 20 -0.52 -2.48 19.95
C ALA A 20 -0.68 -1.57 18.71
N PRO A 21 -1.22 -0.35 18.84
CA PRO A 21 -1.33 0.59 17.74
C PRO A 21 0.03 1.21 17.47
N VAL A 22 0.85 0.53 16.66
CA VAL A 22 2.16 1.03 16.25
C VAL A 22 2.14 1.38 14.77
N ALA A 23 2.93 2.39 14.41
CA ALA A 23 3.18 2.70 13.02
C ALA A 23 4.16 1.69 12.42
N VAL A 24 3.94 1.32 11.15
CA VAL A 24 4.78 0.40 10.38
C VAL A 24 5.40 1.18 9.24
N GLN A 25 6.73 1.20 9.19
CA GLN A 25 7.49 1.72 8.06
C GLN A 25 8.13 0.57 7.30
N TYR A 26 7.95 0.52 5.98
CA TYR A 26 8.51 -0.52 5.14
C TYR A 26 8.96 0.03 3.79
N THR A 27 9.94 -0.64 3.18
CA THR A 27 10.46 -0.31 1.85
C THR A 27 10.43 -1.55 0.98
N LEU A 28 9.84 -1.44 -0.21
CA LEU A 28 9.80 -2.51 -1.20
C LEU A 28 10.58 -2.06 -2.44
N SER A 29 11.47 -2.93 -2.91
CA SER A 29 12.23 -2.76 -4.14
C SER A 29 11.79 -3.80 -5.17
N SER A 30 11.46 -3.38 -6.38
CA SER A 30 11.14 -4.24 -7.53
C SER A 30 12.20 -4.08 -8.61
N SER A 31 12.94 -5.14 -8.88
CA SER A 31 13.93 -5.20 -9.97
C SER A 31 13.29 -5.18 -11.36
N HIS A 32 11.98 -5.48 -11.45
CA HIS A 32 11.22 -5.47 -12.70
C HIS A 32 10.75 -4.06 -13.11
N VAL A 33 10.92 -3.06 -12.25
CA VAL A 33 10.52 -1.67 -12.52
C VAL A 33 11.76 -0.78 -12.52
N ALA A 34 12.39 -0.62 -13.69
CA ALA A 34 13.56 0.24 -13.85
C ALA A 34 13.26 1.73 -13.61
N ALA A 35 12.01 2.15 -13.86
CA ALA A 35 11.48 3.46 -13.49
C ALA A 35 9.95 3.41 -13.51
N TYR A 36 9.29 4.11 -12.57
CA TYR A 36 7.85 4.30 -12.66
C TYR A 36 7.56 5.26 -13.83
N PRO A 37 6.72 4.89 -14.82
CA PRO A 37 6.30 5.84 -15.85
C PRO A 37 5.60 7.02 -15.17
N LYS A 38 5.74 8.25 -15.71
CA LYS A 38 5.09 9.46 -15.16
C LYS A 38 3.57 9.34 -14.93
N ARG A 39 2.93 8.36 -15.57
CA ARG A 39 1.49 8.07 -15.48
C ARG A 39 1.12 6.99 -14.47
N VAL A 40 2.07 6.46 -13.71
CA VAL A 40 1.83 5.40 -12.73
C VAL A 40 2.31 5.85 -11.36
N VAL A 41 1.37 5.96 -10.42
CA VAL A 41 1.65 6.43 -9.06
C VAL A 41 1.55 5.25 -8.11
N PRO A 42 2.62 4.93 -7.34
CA PRO A 42 2.56 3.91 -6.32
C PRO A 42 1.65 4.36 -5.18
N VAL A 43 0.93 3.41 -4.62
CA VAL A 43 -0.05 3.62 -3.56
C VAL A 43 0.25 2.66 -2.43
N CYS A 44 0.58 3.18 -1.26
CA CYS A 44 0.63 2.40 -0.03
C CYS A 44 -0.78 2.07 0.42
N ALA A 45 -1.11 0.80 0.55
CA ALA A 45 -2.43 0.34 0.94
C ALA A 45 -2.36 -0.83 1.92
N PHE A 46 -3.46 -1.02 2.64
CA PHE A 46 -3.66 -2.15 3.52
C PHE A 46 -4.97 -2.87 3.22
N TRP A 47 -5.04 -4.15 3.60
CA TRP A 47 -6.27 -4.90 3.49
C TRP A 47 -7.25 -4.52 4.61
N ASN A 48 -8.31 -3.80 4.26
CA ASN A 48 -9.37 -3.42 5.17
C ASN A 48 -10.47 -4.49 5.19
N PHE A 49 -10.42 -5.34 6.21
CA PHE A 49 -11.39 -6.43 6.39
C PHE A 49 -12.84 -5.95 6.55
N SER A 50 -13.07 -4.73 7.04
CA SER A 50 -14.42 -4.16 7.17
C SER A 50 -15.09 -3.90 5.83
N LEU A 51 -14.32 -3.81 4.73
CA LEU A 51 -14.84 -3.58 3.38
C LEU A 51 -15.11 -4.88 2.61
N MET A 52 -14.83 -6.06 3.18
CA MET A 52 -14.97 -7.35 2.47
C MET A 52 -16.40 -7.64 1.97
N HIS A 53 -17.42 -7.08 2.62
CA HIS A 53 -18.82 -7.29 2.22
C HIS A 53 -19.34 -6.26 1.21
N THR A 54 -18.50 -5.32 0.79
CA THR A 54 -18.87 -4.29 -0.19
C THR A 54 -18.47 -4.75 -1.60
N HIS A 55 -19.15 -4.26 -2.63
CA HIS A 55 -18.75 -4.47 -4.03
C HIS A 55 -17.50 -3.66 -4.44
N THR A 56 -16.77 -3.06 -3.48
CA THR A 56 -15.58 -2.24 -3.73
C THR A 56 -14.30 -2.99 -3.34
N SER A 57 -13.15 -2.51 -3.80
CA SER A 57 -11.86 -3.08 -3.42
C SER A 57 -11.66 -3.00 -1.90
N SER A 58 -11.29 -4.11 -1.26
CA SER A 58 -10.97 -4.12 0.18
C SER A 58 -9.62 -3.47 0.51
N TRP A 59 -8.84 -3.04 -0.50
CA TRP A 59 -7.63 -2.27 -0.27
C TRP A 59 -7.97 -0.81 0.08
N SER A 60 -7.56 -0.35 1.26
CA SER A 60 -7.68 1.05 1.68
C SER A 60 -6.30 1.71 1.80
N ARG A 61 -6.27 3.03 1.62
CA ARG A 61 -5.10 3.89 1.83
C ARG A 61 -5.15 4.63 3.16
N ASP A 62 -6.23 4.48 3.92
CA ASP A 62 -6.46 5.24 5.14
C ASP A 62 -5.35 4.98 6.16
N GLY A 63 -4.75 6.05 6.67
CA GLY A 63 -3.63 5.94 7.61
C GLY A 63 -2.32 5.46 7.00
N CYS A 64 -2.21 5.30 5.67
CA CYS A 64 -0.99 4.94 4.96
C CYS A 64 -0.54 6.08 4.01
N ALA A 65 0.76 6.37 4.00
CA ALA A 65 1.35 7.38 3.13
C ALA A 65 2.63 6.86 2.44
N VAL A 66 2.81 7.27 1.19
CA VAL A 66 4.09 7.07 0.47
C VAL A 66 5.08 8.10 1.01
N THR A 67 6.20 7.63 1.55
CA THR A 67 7.28 8.48 2.06
C THR A 67 8.44 8.60 1.07
N LEU A 68 8.59 7.60 0.19
CA LEU A 68 9.54 7.62 -0.92
C LEU A 68 8.92 6.91 -2.12
N ALA A 69 9.04 7.54 -3.29
CA ALA A 69 8.78 6.90 -4.56
C ALA A 69 9.93 7.25 -5.51
N SER A 70 10.85 6.31 -5.68
CA SER A 70 11.95 6.40 -6.63
C SER A 70 11.94 5.18 -7.54
N SER A 71 12.68 5.21 -8.65
CA SER A 71 12.74 4.13 -9.65
C SER A 71 12.78 2.71 -9.06
N GLY A 72 11.63 2.03 -9.07
CA GLY A 72 11.48 0.66 -8.56
C GLY A 72 11.51 0.51 -7.04
N VAL A 73 11.60 1.59 -6.27
CA VAL A 73 11.63 1.57 -4.80
C VAL A 73 10.50 2.43 -4.25
N THR A 74 9.68 1.83 -3.39
CA THR A 74 8.62 2.54 -2.68
C THR A 74 8.76 2.33 -1.18
N SER A 75 8.78 3.42 -0.41
CA SER A 75 8.66 3.39 1.04
C SER A 75 7.30 3.89 1.49
N CYS A 76 6.76 3.22 2.49
CA CYS A 76 5.45 3.47 3.04
C CYS A 76 5.53 3.63 4.55
N LEU A 77 4.68 4.50 5.09
CA LEU A 77 4.40 4.63 6.51
C LEU A 77 2.91 4.47 6.74
N CYS A 78 2.52 3.46 7.52
CA CYS A 78 1.15 3.23 7.95
C CYS A 78 1.03 3.39 9.47
N ASN A 79 -0.05 3.98 9.98
CA ASN A 79 -0.25 4.24 11.41
C ASN A 79 -0.92 3.09 12.19
N HIS A 80 -0.89 1.88 11.63
CA HIS A 80 -1.53 0.70 12.19
C HIS A 80 -0.80 -0.57 11.70
N THR A 81 -1.17 -1.72 12.27
CA THR A 81 -0.61 -3.05 11.96
C THR A 81 -1.65 -3.93 11.28
N THR A 82 -1.32 -4.52 10.14
CA THR A 82 -2.21 -5.37 9.32
C THR A 82 -1.40 -6.03 8.19
N ASN A 83 -2.06 -6.35 7.07
CA ASN A 83 -1.47 -6.77 5.81
C ASN A 83 -1.39 -5.58 4.85
N PHE A 84 -0.21 -5.32 4.31
CA PHE A 84 0.12 -4.17 3.47
C PHE A 84 0.59 -4.58 2.09
N ALA A 85 0.41 -3.69 1.13
CA ALA A 85 0.95 -3.81 -0.21
C ALA A 85 1.22 -2.43 -0.83
N VAL A 86 1.99 -2.43 -1.92
CA VAL A 86 2.07 -1.30 -2.85
C VAL A 86 1.22 -1.65 -4.08
N LEU A 87 0.23 -0.80 -4.34
CA LEU A 87 -0.62 -0.87 -5.53
C LEU A 87 -0.14 0.16 -6.55
N MET A 88 -0.38 -0.13 -7.83
CA MET A 88 -0.09 0.82 -8.91
C MET A 88 -1.40 1.40 -9.44
N ASN A 89 -1.51 2.72 -9.33
CA ASN A 89 -2.60 3.49 -9.91
C ASN A 89 -2.16 4.02 -11.27
N TYR A 90 -2.71 3.46 -12.34
CA TYR A 90 -2.49 3.93 -13.70
C TYR A 90 -3.49 5.05 -13.95
N LEU A 91 -3.00 6.27 -14.17
CA LEU A 91 -3.85 7.33 -14.68
C LEU A 91 -4.15 6.98 -16.15
N GLU A 92 -5.35 6.48 -16.43
CA GLU A 92 -5.82 6.35 -17.81
C GLU A 92 -5.71 7.72 -18.48
N SER A 93 -5.10 7.76 -19.68
CA SER A 93 -5.16 8.96 -20.49
C SER A 93 -6.62 9.29 -20.73
N LYS A 94 -7.06 10.49 -20.32
CA LYS A 94 -8.28 11.07 -20.87
C LYS A 94 -8.22 10.91 -22.38
N TRP A 95 -9.08 10.05 -22.90
CA TRP A 95 -9.36 9.99 -24.33
C TRP A 95 -9.96 11.36 -24.68
N SER A 96 -9.19 12.22 -25.34
CA SER A 96 -9.71 13.40 -26.00
C SER A 96 -10.24 12.94 -27.35
N PRO A 97 -11.57 12.93 -27.57
CA PRO A 97 -12.09 12.78 -28.92
C PRO A 97 -11.63 14.01 -29.71
N GLU A 98 -11.04 13.78 -30.88
CA GLU A 98 -10.90 14.81 -31.92
C GLU A 98 -12.28 15.31 -32.37
#